data_AF-A0A2S8BDD6-F1
#
_entry.id   AF-A0A2S8BDD6-F1
#
_cell.length_a   1.000
_cell.length_b   1.000
_cell.length_c   1.000
_cell.angle_alpha   90.00
_cell.angle_beta   90.00
_cell.angle_gamma   90.00
#
_symmetry.space_group_name_H-M   'P 1'
#
loop_
_entity.id
_entity.type
_entity.pdbx_description
1 polymer ?
#
loop_
_entity_poly.entity_id
_entity_poly.type
_entity_poly.pdbx_seq_one_letter_code
_entity_poly.pdbx_strand_id
1 'polypeptide(L)'
;MAGGMSIEAEIAAGLHSFEIERELDKLADEVADFAKSIAPVFGDRPPKRDAPADGAPGDFKNSIKVTPQGPGKRRVGSDDFKAVWAELGTRHMPEYAVFAKTAAHFGGTGPIIDEGIQRAQSHLRRELEHLAKLHAEMPGSLSAAIDKAQRLTAQKRKVEQARTARSAAFNAARPRRRGRRR
;
A
#
# COMPACT_ATOMS: atom_id res chain seq x y z
N MET A 1 -33.82 -13.55 41.69
CA MET A 1 -33.10 -14.36 40.69
C MET A 1 -32.19 -13.41 39.90
N ALA A 2 -31.01 -13.11 40.43
CA ALA A 2 -30.02 -12.30 39.74
C ALA A 2 -29.28 -13.23 38.77
N GLY A 3 -29.62 -13.14 37.48
CA GLY A 3 -28.85 -13.80 36.43
C GLY A 3 -27.50 -13.09 36.33
N GLY A 4 -26.47 -13.66 36.96
CA GLY A 4 -25.10 -13.16 36.85
C GLY A 4 -24.70 -13.12 35.37
N MET A 5 -24.24 -11.96 34.90
CA MET A 5 -23.63 -11.86 33.58
C MET A 5 -22.48 -12.86 33.52
N SER A 6 -22.36 -13.58 32.41
CA SER A 6 -21.20 -14.44 32.20
C SER A 6 -19.93 -13.57 32.16
N ILE A 7 -18.80 -14.14 32.58
CA ILE A 7 -17.49 -13.48 32.53
C ILE A 7 -17.20 -12.97 31.10
N GLU A 8 -17.71 -13.65 30.07
CA GLU A 8 -17.62 -13.22 28.67
C GLU A 8 -18.41 -11.93 28.40
N ALA A 9 -19.59 -11.76 28.99
CA ALA A 9 -20.39 -10.55 28.88
C ALA A 9 -19.78 -9.37 29.68
N GLU A 10 -19.14 -9.63 30.82
CA GLU A 10 -18.38 -8.62 31.57
C GLU A 10 -17.09 -8.19 30.84
N ILE A 11 -16.37 -9.13 30.22
CA ILE A 11 -15.20 -8.82 29.39
C ILE A 11 -15.62 -8.05 28.14
N ALA A 12 -16.71 -8.44 27.47
CA ALA A 12 -17.25 -7.72 26.33
C ALA A 12 -17.74 -6.31 26.70
N ALA A 13 -18.42 -6.15 27.84
CA ALA A 13 -18.82 -4.84 28.35
C ALA A 13 -17.61 -3.98 28.77
N GLY A 14 -16.58 -4.59 29.36
CA GLY A 14 -15.32 -3.94 29.71
C GLY A 14 -14.54 -3.44 28.49
N LEU A 15 -14.48 -4.24 27.41
CA LEU A 15 -13.92 -3.90 26.09
C LEU A 15 -14.66 -2.75 25.38
N HIS A 16 -15.88 -2.43 25.81
CA HIS A 16 -16.69 -1.31 25.33
C HIS A 16 -16.84 -0.19 26.37
N SER A 17 -16.00 -0.20 27.42
CA SER A 17 -15.96 0.94 28.32
C SER A 17 -15.60 2.21 27.53
N PHE A 18 -16.26 3.31 27.87
CA PHE A 18 -16.06 4.61 27.21
C PHE A 18 -14.58 5.02 27.15
N GLU A 19 -13.82 4.65 28.17
CA GLU A 19 -12.38 4.89 28.25
C GLU A 19 -11.60 4.11 27.19
N ILE A 20 -11.90 2.82 26.98
CA ILE A 20 -11.24 2.01 25.95
C ILE A 20 -11.58 2.53 24.55
N GLU A 21 -12.84 2.87 24.29
CA GLU A 21 -13.24 3.45 23.00
C GLU A 21 -12.52 4.78 22.74
N ARG A 22 -12.36 5.63 23.77
CA ARG A 22 -11.65 6.92 23.63
C ARG A 22 -10.17 6.74 23.38
N GLU A 23 -9.50 5.83 24.09
CA GLU A 23 -8.07 5.56 23.85
C GLU A 23 -7.85 4.86 22.50
N LEU A 24 -8.80 4.02 22.05
CA LEU A 24 -8.79 3.46 20.70
C LEU A 24 -8.94 4.56 19.63
N ASP A 25 -9.81 5.55 19.83
CA ASP A 25 -9.96 6.69 18.93
C ASP A 25 -8.66 7.48 18.82
N LYS A 26 -8.02 7.80 19.96
CA LYS A 26 -6.72 8.48 19.97
C LYS A 26 -5.65 7.71 19.22
N LEU A 27 -5.53 6.40 19.47
CA LEU A 27 -4.56 5.57 18.75
C LEU A 27 -4.85 5.56 17.25
N ALA A 28 -6.12 5.49 16.85
CA ALA A 28 -6.48 5.53 15.44
C ALA A 28 -6.14 6.89 14.79
N ASP A 29 -6.31 7.98 15.51
CA ASP A 29 -5.92 9.33 15.07
C ASP A 29 -4.39 9.45 14.94
N GLU A 30 -3.63 8.94 15.91
CA GLU A 30 -2.16 8.88 15.84
C GLU A 30 -1.66 8.09 14.61
N VAL A 31 -2.30 6.94 14.34
CA VAL A 31 -2.01 6.12 13.16
C VAL A 31 -2.31 6.89 11.87
N ALA A 32 -3.44 7.62 11.82
CA ALA A 32 -3.81 8.43 10.67
C ALA A 32 -2.85 9.60 10.46
N ASP A 33 -2.44 10.28 11.52
CA ASP A 33 -1.50 11.40 11.47
C ASP A 33 -0.10 10.97 11.06
N PHE A 34 0.37 9.82 11.56
CA PHE A 34 1.61 9.22 11.08
C PHE A 34 1.54 8.90 9.58
N ALA A 35 0.46 8.25 9.13
CA ALA A 35 0.27 7.94 7.71
C ALA A 35 0.27 9.21 6.84
N LYS A 36 -0.40 10.29 7.29
CA LYS A 36 -0.39 11.61 6.62
C LYS A 36 1.00 12.24 6.59
N SER A 37 1.81 12.05 7.63
CA SER A 37 3.15 12.64 7.70
C SER A 37 4.11 12.05 6.67
N ILE A 38 3.97 10.77 6.35
CA ILE A 38 4.83 10.07 5.39
C ILE A 38 4.25 10.03 3.96
N ALA A 39 2.97 10.39 3.82
CA ALA A 39 2.26 10.43 2.55
C ALA A 39 2.96 11.40 1.58
N PRO A 40 3.19 10.99 0.32
CA PRO A 40 3.80 11.86 -0.67
C PRO A 40 2.85 12.99 -1.04
N VAL A 41 3.37 14.23 -1.01
CA VAL A 41 2.77 15.35 -1.74
C VAL A 41 3.54 15.48 -3.05
N PHE A 42 2.82 15.65 -4.17
CA PHE A 42 3.46 15.89 -5.47
C PHE A 42 4.39 17.12 -5.37
N GLY A 43 5.62 17.00 -5.89
CA GLY A 43 6.67 18.02 -5.80
C GLY A 43 7.85 17.64 -4.90
N ASP A 44 7.61 16.97 -3.77
CA ASP A 44 8.62 16.82 -2.71
C ASP A 44 9.59 15.62 -2.89
N ARG A 45 9.25 14.65 -3.75
CA ARG A 45 10.04 13.40 -3.92
C ARG A 45 10.33 13.08 -5.39
N PRO A 46 11.53 12.53 -5.71
CA PRO A 46 11.84 12.08 -7.07
C PRO A 46 10.88 10.97 -7.54
N PRO A 47 10.46 10.95 -8.82
CA PRO A 47 10.62 12.01 -9.81
C PRO A 47 9.78 13.24 -9.44
N LYS A 48 10.42 14.41 -9.38
CA LYS A 48 9.73 15.68 -9.12
C LYS A 48 8.68 15.89 -10.21
N ARG A 49 7.41 15.89 -9.80
CA ARG A 49 6.26 16.19 -10.67
C ARG A 49 5.48 17.30 -10.00
N ASP A 50 5.23 18.37 -10.75
CA ASP A 50 4.58 19.58 -10.22
C ASP A 50 3.10 19.33 -9.87
N ALA A 51 2.47 18.35 -10.50
CA ALA A 51 1.08 17.96 -10.23
C ALA A 51 0.84 16.46 -10.45
N PRO A 52 -0.17 15.88 -9.77
CA PRO A 52 -0.71 14.57 -10.14
C PRO A 52 -1.32 14.60 -11.55
N ALA A 53 -1.47 13.42 -12.15
CA ALA A 53 -2.18 13.29 -13.43
C ALA A 53 -3.69 13.58 -13.31
N ASP A 54 -4.23 13.55 -12.08
CA ASP A 54 -5.64 13.73 -11.75
C ASP A 54 -5.73 14.26 -10.30
N GLY A 55 -6.60 15.25 -10.03
CA GLY A 55 -6.76 15.89 -8.73
C GLY A 55 -5.73 16.99 -8.41
N ALA A 56 -5.65 17.38 -7.13
CA ALA A 56 -4.71 18.37 -6.60
C ALA A 56 -3.56 17.72 -5.81
N PRO A 57 -2.38 18.38 -5.73
CA PRO A 57 -1.33 17.98 -4.81
C PRO A 57 -1.85 17.84 -3.37
N GLY A 58 -1.58 16.71 -2.73
CA GLY A 58 -1.99 16.44 -1.35
C GLY A 58 -3.36 15.78 -1.20
N ASP A 59 -4.14 15.58 -2.27
CA ASP A 59 -5.44 14.89 -2.19
C ASP A 59 -5.36 13.55 -1.46
N PHE A 60 -4.37 12.72 -1.80
CA PHE A 60 -4.16 11.43 -1.13
C PHE A 60 -3.82 11.59 0.36
N LYS A 61 -2.98 12.57 0.72
CA LYS A 61 -2.67 12.84 2.13
C LYS A 61 -3.94 13.24 2.87
N ASN A 62 -4.73 14.13 2.28
CA ASN A 62 -5.94 14.67 2.88
C ASN A 62 -7.10 13.66 2.93
N SER A 63 -7.08 12.62 2.09
CA SER A 63 -8.09 11.56 2.08
C SER A 63 -7.89 10.48 3.14
N ILE A 64 -6.74 10.47 3.84
CA ILE A 64 -6.48 9.53 4.95
C ILE A 64 -7.34 9.92 6.15
N LYS A 65 -8.19 8.98 6.59
CA LYS A 65 -9.14 9.19 7.68
C LYS A 65 -9.34 7.94 8.51
N VAL A 66 -9.79 8.15 9.75
CA VAL A 66 -10.33 7.11 10.62
C VAL A 66 -11.80 6.88 10.27
N THR A 67 -12.21 5.63 10.12
CA THR A 67 -13.60 5.22 9.90
C THR A 67 -13.99 4.18 10.95
N PRO A 68 -15.11 4.37 11.67
CA PRO A 68 -15.64 3.35 12.59
C PRO A 68 -16.00 2.06 11.84
N GLN A 69 -15.75 0.89 12.45
CA GLN A 69 -16.13 -0.43 11.90
C GLN A 69 -17.03 -1.22 12.85
N GLY A 70 -17.54 -0.56 13.90
CA GLY A 70 -18.24 -1.17 15.02
C GLY A 70 -17.47 -1.04 16.33
N PRO A 71 -18.05 -1.51 17.44
CA PRO A 71 -17.44 -1.43 18.77
C PRO A 71 -16.04 -2.09 18.80
N GLY A 72 -15.08 -1.42 19.44
CA GLY A 72 -13.68 -1.85 19.56
C GLY A 72 -12.90 -1.89 18.24
N LYS A 73 -13.45 -1.35 17.15
CA LYS A 73 -12.84 -1.43 15.81
C LYS A 73 -12.81 -0.08 15.11
N ARG A 74 -11.61 0.31 14.69
CA ARG A 74 -11.35 1.47 13.82
C ARG A 74 -10.57 1.04 12.59
N ARG A 75 -10.85 1.69 11.46
CA ARG A 75 -10.10 1.52 10.21
C ARG A 75 -9.48 2.85 9.84
N VAL A 76 -8.16 2.86 9.69
CA VAL A 76 -7.44 3.96 9.04
C VAL A 76 -7.27 3.60 7.57
N GLY A 77 -7.74 4.48 6.69
CA GLY A 77 -7.71 4.21 5.25
C GLY A 77 -7.96 5.45 4.41
N SER A 78 -7.96 5.28 3.10
CA SER A 78 -8.25 6.32 2.12
C SER A 78 -9.14 5.75 1.03
N ASP A 79 -10.16 6.51 0.65
CA ASP A 79 -11.05 6.18 -0.48
C ASP A 79 -10.53 6.75 -1.82
N ASP A 80 -9.46 7.57 -1.80
CA ASP A 80 -8.81 8.03 -3.03
C ASP A 80 -8.16 6.84 -3.76
N PHE A 81 -8.47 6.68 -5.05
CA PHE A 81 -7.89 5.66 -5.91
C PHE A 81 -6.36 5.73 -5.96
N LYS A 82 -5.78 6.91 -5.72
CA LYS A 82 -4.33 7.13 -5.61
C LYS A 82 -3.71 6.41 -4.41
N ALA A 83 -4.49 6.02 -3.40
CA ALA A 83 -3.98 5.26 -2.25
C ALA A 83 -3.30 3.97 -2.68
N VAL A 84 -3.93 3.24 -3.59
CA VAL A 84 -3.39 2.00 -4.15
C VAL A 84 -2.09 2.26 -4.92
N TRP A 85 -2.01 3.39 -5.62
CA TRP A 85 -0.81 3.77 -6.37
C TRP A 85 0.33 4.23 -5.47
N ALA A 86 0.02 4.96 -4.39
CA ALA A 86 1.01 5.32 -3.38
C ALA A 86 1.53 4.08 -2.64
N GLU A 87 0.66 3.10 -2.41
CA GLU A 87 0.99 1.89 -1.68
C GLU A 87 1.88 0.93 -2.49
N LEU A 88 1.55 0.71 -3.77
CA LEU A 88 2.18 -0.32 -4.61
C LEU A 88 3.06 0.27 -5.73
N GLY A 89 3.05 1.59 -5.91
CA GLY A 89 3.73 2.26 -7.01
C GLY A 89 3.07 1.99 -8.37
N THR A 90 3.44 2.81 -9.36
CA THR A 90 3.05 2.65 -10.77
C THR A 90 4.30 2.72 -11.65
N ARG A 91 4.14 2.74 -12.98
CA ARG A 91 5.26 3.06 -13.89
C ARG A 91 5.78 4.49 -13.69
N HIS A 92 4.90 5.40 -13.27
CA HIS A 92 5.16 6.84 -13.21
C HIS A 92 5.18 7.40 -11.78
N MET A 93 5.06 6.53 -10.78
CA MET A 93 5.04 6.87 -9.37
C MET A 93 5.81 5.79 -8.60
N PRO A 94 6.81 6.14 -7.79
CA PRO A 94 7.49 5.19 -6.92
C PRO A 94 6.52 4.49 -5.97
N GLU A 95 6.92 3.32 -5.49
CA GLU A 95 6.26 2.68 -4.36
C GLU A 95 6.63 3.43 -3.07
N TYR A 96 5.65 4.07 -2.41
CA TYR A 96 5.86 4.75 -1.13
C TYR A 96 5.50 3.87 0.06
N ALA A 97 4.56 2.92 -0.11
CA ALA A 97 4.13 1.94 0.88
C ALA A 97 3.69 2.59 2.21
N VAL A 98 2.82 3.60 2.12
CA VAL A 98 2.43 4.44 3.26
C VAL A 98 1.73 3.63 4.34
N PHE A 99 0.73 2.81 3.99
CA PHE A 99 -0.01 2.02 4.96
C PHE A 99 0.81 0.83 5.45
N ALA A 100 1.63 0.18 4.61
CA ALA A 100 2.52 -0.87 5.07
C ALA A 100 3.58 -0.37 6.05
N LYS A 101 4.19 0.81 5.80
CA LYS A 101 5.14 1.43 6.73
C LYS A 101 4.46 1.89 8.02
N THR A 102 3.26 2.44 7.91
CA THR A 102 2.43 2.79 9.09
C THR A 102 2.14 1.55 9.92
N ALA A 103 1.68 0.46 9.28
CA ALA A 103 1.44 -0.79 9.99
C ALA A 103 2.72 -1.32 10.66
N ALA A 104 3.85 -1.33 9.96
CA ALA A 104 5.13 -1.74 10.55
C ALA A 104 5.53 -0.87 11.77
N HIS A 105 5.26 0.44 11.72
CA HIS A 105 5.55 1.37 12.82
C HIS A 105 4.72 1.06 14.08
N PHE A 106 3.45 0.71 13.92
CA PHE A 106 2.52 0.42 15.02
C PHE A 106 2.37 -1.09 15.32
N GLY A 107 3.17 -1.97 14.70
CA GLY A 107 3.11 -3.43 14.89
C GLY A 107 1.92 -4.14 14.23
N GLY A 108 1.29 -3.54 13.22
CA GLY A 108 0.17 -4.09 12.45
C GLY A 108 0.58 -4.96 11.25
N THR A 109 -0.42 -5.56 10.59
CA THR A 109 -0.24 -6.53 9.48
C THR A 109 -0.25 -5.91 8.08
N GLY A 110 -0.54 -4.62 7.95
CA GLY A 110 -0.55 -3.89 6.68
C GLY A 110 -1.94 -3.70 6.06
N PRO A 111 -2.00 -3.05 4.88
CA PRO A 111 -3.26 -2.80 4.18
C PRO A 111 -3.87 -4.09 3.63
N ILE A 112 -5.20 -4.13 3.62
CA ILE A 112 -5.95 -5.20 2.94
C ILE A 112 -5.95 -4.92 1.44
N ILE A 113 -5.28 -5.77 0.67
CA ILE A 113 -5.15 -5.66 -0.79
C ILE A 113 -5.55 -6.99 -1.41
N ASP A 114 -6.13 -6.95 -2.61
CA ASP A 114 -6.45 -8.16 -3.38
C ASP A 114 -5.22 -9.06 -3.54
N GLU A 115 -5.40 -10.37 -3.33
CA GLU A 115 -4.31 -11.34 -3.34
C GLU A 115 -3.61 -11.42 -4.70
N GLY A 116 -4.36 -11.29 -5.80
CA GLY A 116 -3.82 -11.26 -7.15
C GLY A 116 -2.91 -10.05 -7.37
N ILE A 117 -3.33 -8.88 -6.86
CA ILE A 117 -2.51 -7.66 -6.87
C ILE A 117 -1.24 -7.86 -6.03
N GLN A 118 -1.36 -8.41 -4.82
CA GLN A 118 -0.22 -8.62 -3.92
C GLN A 118 0.82 -9.59 -4.51
N ARG A 119 0.37 -10.69 -5.11
CA ARG A 119 1.25 -11.65 -5.80
C ARG A 119 1.98 -10.99 -6.97
N ALA A 120 1.26 -10.23 -7.81
CA ALA A 120 1.86 -9.54 -8.94
C ALA A 120 2.86 -8.45 -8.52
N GLN A 121 2.58 -7.71 -7.45
CA GLN A 121 3.53 -6.74 -6.87
C GLN A 121 4.77 -7.45 -6.33
N SER A 122 4.60 -8.57 -5.62
CA SER A 122 5.71 -9.34 -5.05
C SER A 122 6.63 -9.91 -6.13
N HIS A 123 6.07 -10.30 -7.28
CA HIS A 123 6.87 -10.69 -8.45
C HIS A 123 7.65 -9.50 -9.01
N LEU A 124 7.00 -8.34 -9.22
CA LEU A 124 7.69 -7.15 -9.70
C LEU A 124 8.85 -6.71 -8.80
N ARG A 125 8.68 -6.74 -7.47
CA ARG A 125 9.75 -6.42 -6.52
C ARG A 125 10.97 -7.33 -6.69
N ARG A 126 10.75 -8.65 -6.84
CA ARG A 126 11.82 -9.63 -7.09
C ARG A 126 12.59 -9.34 -8.38
N GLU A 127 11.88 -9.04 -9.47
CA GLU A 127 12.54 -8.74 -10.75
C GLU A 127 13.35 -7.43 -10.72
N LEU A 128 12.87 -6.42 -9.98
CA LEU A 128 13.60 -5.17 -9.75
C LEU A 128 14.83 -5.37 -8.87
N GLU A 129 14.74 -6.20 -7.83
CA GLU A 129 15.88 -6.57 -6.99
C GLU A 129 16.96 -7.29 -7.80
N HIS A 130 16.56 -8.25 -8.65
CA HIS A 130 17.49 -8.93 -9.56
C HIS A 130 18.15 -7.95 -10.54
N LEU A 131 17.38 -7.00 -11.10
CA LEU A 131 17.94 -5.98 -11.98
C LEU A 131 18.96 -5.09 -11.24
N ALA A 132 18.67 -4.70 -10.00
CA ALA A 132 19.59 -3.92 -9.16
C ALA A 132 20.88 -4.68 -8.85
N LYS A 133 20.78 -5.97 -8.51
CA LYS A 133 21.94 -6.86 -8.30
C LYS A 133 22.82 -6.93 -9.56
N LEU A 134 22.22 -7.17 -10.73
CA LEU A 134 22.95 -7.16 -12.00
C LEU A 134 23.60 -5.81 -12.30
N HIS A 135 22.98 -4.69 -11.94
CA HIS A 135 23.59 -3.37 -12.13
C HIS A 135 24.84 -3.20 -11.25
N ALA A 136 24.80 -3.67 -10.00
CA ALA A 136 25.89 -3.58 -9.04
C ALA A 136 27.09 -4.50 -9.35
N GLU A 137 26.91 -5.60 -10.09
CA GLU A 137 28.00 -6.50 -10.50
C GLU A 137 29.05 -5.76 -11.34
N MET A 138 30.33 -5.75 -10.93
CA MET A 138 31.41 -5.22 -11.77
C MET A 138 31.99 -6.33 -12.67
N PRO A 139 32.02 -6.15 -14.01
CA PRO A 139 32.59 -7.17 -14.90
C PRO A 139 34.12 -7.19 -14.79
N GLY A 140 34.68 -8.39 -14.59
CA GLY A 140 36.14 -8.59 -14.51
C GLY A 140 36.86 -8.71 -15.86
N SER A 141 36.14 -8.75 -16.98
CA SER A 141 36.71 -8.85 -18.33
C SER A 141 35.74 -8.32 -19.39
N LEU A 142 36.22 -8.12 -20.63
CA LEU A 142 35.39 -7.70 -21.76
C LEU A 142 34.29 -8.74 -22.08
N SER A 143 34.63 -10.04 -22.07
CA SER A 143 33.64 -11.11 -22.27
C SER A 143 32.57 -11.06 -21.19
N ALA A 144 32.97 -10.91 -19.92
CA ALA A 144 32.03 -10.79 -18.81
C ALA A 144 31.14 -9.55 -18.93
N ALA A 145 31.65 -8.45 -19.50
CA ALA A 145 30.87 -7.24 -19.75
C ALA A 145 29.80 -7.45 -20.84
N ILE A 146 30.12 -8.19 -21.91
CA ILE A 146 29.17 -8.54 -22.97
C ILE A 146 28.07 -9.45 -22.42
N ASP A 147 28.44 -10.49 -21.66
CA ASP A 147 27.47 -11.40 -21.02
C ASP A 147 26.58 -10.67 -20.03
N LYS A 148 27.14 -9.73 -19.25
CA LYS A 148 26.39 -8.85 -18.35
C LYS A 148 25.38 -8.00 -19.13
N ALA A 149 25.77 -7.42 -20.26
CA ALA A 149 24.89 -6.59 -21.09
C ALA A 149 23.70 -7.40 -21.64
N GLN A 150 23.93 -8.65 -22.05
CA GLN A 150 22.86 -9.56 -22.48
C GLN A 150 21.91 -9.91 -21.33
N ARG A 151 22.46 -10.26 -20.15
CA ARG A 151 21.67 -10.53 -18.94
C ARG A 151 20.84 -9.32 -18.51
N LEU A 152 21.41 -8.12 -18.54
CA LEU A 152 20.69 -6.86 -18.26
C LEU A 152 19.54 -6.64 -19.24
N THR A 153 19.76 -6.91 -20.54
CA THR A 153 18.71 -6.76 -21.56
C THR A 153 17.57 -7.75 -21.34
N ALA A 154 17.88 -9.02 -21.05
CA ALA A 154 16.89 -10.03 -20.71
C ALA A 154 16.12 -9.68 -19.43
N GLN A 155 16.82 -9.21 -18.39
CA GLN A 155 16.21 -8.85 -17.12
C GLN A 155 15.29 -7.62 -17.26
N LYS A 156 15.68 -6.61 -18.05
CA LYS A 156 14.80 -5.47 -18.37
C LYS A 156 13.48 -5.93 -19.02
N ARG A 157 13.51 -6.94 -19.90
CA ARG A 157 12.28 -7.51 -20.48
C ARG A 157 11.40 -8.18 -19.42
N LYS A 158 11.98 -8.93 -18.48
CA LYS A 158 11.23 -9.54 -17.36
C LYS A 158 10.58 -8.48 -16.47
N VAL A 159 11.28 -7.39 -16.16
CA VAL A 159 10.71 -6.27 -15.41
C VAL A 159 9.50 -5.66 -16.13
N GLU A 160 9.59 -5.44 -17.45
CA GLU A 160 8.44 -4.92 -18.23
C GLU A 160 7.26 -5.90 -18.29
N GLN A 161 7.53 -7.20 -18.40
CA GLN A 161 6.49 -8.24 -18.32
C GLN A 161 5.81 -8.23 -16.94
N ALA A 162 6.58 -8.15 -15.85
CA ALA A 162 6.04 -8.08 -14.49
C ALA A 162 5.20 -6.81 -14.27
N ARG A 163 5.64 -5.66 -14.80
CA ARG A 163 4.86 -4.40 -14.80
C ARG A 163 3.52 -4.55 -15.53
N THR A 164 3.53 -5.25 -16.66
CA THR A 164 2.33 -5.53 -17.46
C THR A 164 1.36 -6.45 -16.72
N ALA A 165 1.86 -7.56 -16.17
CA ALA A 165 1.07 -8.50 -15.37
C ALA A 165 0.41 -7.82 -14.16
N ARG A 166 1.17 -6.97 -13.45
CA ARG A 166 0.62 -6.17 -12.34
C ARG A 166 -0.49 -5.24 -12.80
N SER A 167 -0.30 -4.54 -13.92
CA SER A 167 -1.32 -3.65 -14.47
C SER A 167 -2.60 -4.41 -14.85
N ALA A 168 -2.46 -5.62 -15.39
CA ALA A 168 -3.59 -6.50 -15.65
C ALA A 168 -4.33 -6.93 -14.37
N ALA A 169 -3.60 -7.27 -13.30
CA ALA A 169 -4.20 -7.61 -12.00
C ALA A 169 -5.01 -6.43 -11.42
N PHE A 170 -4.47 -5.20 -11.48
CA PHE A 170 -5.23 -4.01 -11.10
C PHE A 170 -6.52 -3.83 -11.91
N ASN A 171 -6.45 -4.02 -13.23
CA ASN A 171 -7.62 -3.89 -14.09
C ASN A 171 -8.67 -4.98 -13.81
N ALA A 172 -8.23 -6.20 -13.48
CA ALA A 172 -9.13 -7.31 -13.14
C ALA A 172 -9.85 -7.08 -11.80
N ALA A 173 -9.17 -6.46 -10.81
CA ALA A 173 -9.72 -6.17 -9.49
C ALA A 173 -10.65 -4.94 -9.47
N ARG A 174 -10.71 -4.14 -10.54
CA ARG A 174 -11.63 -3.00 -10.61
C ARG A 174 -13.08 -3.50 -10.59
N PRO A 175 -13.99 -2.84 -9.82
CA PRO A 175 -15.41 -3.11 -9.90
C PRO A 175 -15.86 -2.92 -11.35
N ARG A 176 -16.27 -4.00 -12.03
CA ARG A 176 -16.84 -3.91 -13.37
C ARG A 176 -18.12 -3.10 -13.25
N ARG A 177 -18.15 -1.89 -13.84
CA ARG A 177 -19.40 -1.13 -14.04
C ARG A 177 -20.35 -2.05 -14.81
N ARG A 178 -21.28 -2.69 -14.10
CA ARG A 178 -22.37 -3.44 -14.70
C ARG A 178 -23.13 -2.42 -15.54
N GLY A 179 -22.94 -2.48 -16.85
CA GLY A 179 -23.66 -1.64 -17.79
C GLY A 179 -25.15 -1.77 -17.49
N ARG A 180 -25.76 -0.64 -17.17
CA ARG A 180 -27.21 -0.50 -17.09
C ARG A 180 -27.74 -0.81 -18.49
N ARG A 181 -28.10 -2.07 -18.73
CA ARG A 181 -29.01 -2.43 -19.84
C ARG A 181 -30.28 -1.64 -19.58
N ARG A 182 -30.46 -0.58 -20.36
CA ARG A 182 -31.78 -0.02 -20.66
C ARG A 182 -32.41 -0.88 -21.73
#